data_AF-A0AAN3D3F2-F1
#
_entry.id   AF-A0AAN3D3F2-F1
#
_cell.length_a   1.000
_cell.length_b   1.000
_cell.length_c   1.000
_cell.angle_alpha   90.00
_cell.angle_beta   90.00
_cell.angle_gamma   90.00
#
_symmetry.space_group_name_H-M   'P 1'
#
loop_
_entity.id
_entity.type
_entity.pdbx_description
1 polymer ?
#
loop_
_entity_poly.entity_id
_entity_poly.type
_entity_poly.pdbx_seq_one_letter_code
_entity_poly.pdbx_strand_id
1 'polypeptide(L)'
;MPKQRAAVMVINPEHVTSDGVDCTYFIDEKPVLFARGMKHLLDRVPLADATVIKRQMIAYFGKTIYYRCCNKERLIKPKEQEYIQGLFRRRGVTETPQFDEYIEYYDLG
;
A
#
# COMPACT_ATOMS: atom_id res chain seq x y z
N MET A 1 3.47 -39.29 -12.70
CA MET A 1 2.69 -38.05 -12.76
C MET A 1 3.45 -36.97 -11.96
N PRO A 2 3.82 -35.82 -12.55
CA PRO A 2 4.54 -34.77 -11.80
C PRO A 2 3.62 -34.22 -10.70
N LYS A 3 4.15 -34.11 -9.48
CA LYS A 3 3.39 -33.69 -8.28
C LYS A 3 3.05 -32.20 -8.25
N GLN A 4 3.62 -31.39 -9.15
CA GLN A 4 3.38 -29.95 -9.19
C GLN A 4 3.44 -29.46 -10.62
N ARG A 5 2.36 -28.83 -11.09
CA ARG A 5 2.29 -28.12 -12.36
C ARG A 5 2.46 -26.64 -12.06
N ALA A 6 3.47 -26.00 -12.63
CA ALA A 6 3.54 -24.55 -12.65
C ALA A 6 2.51 -24.03 -13.67
N ALA A 7 1.68 -23.08 -13.27
CA ALA A 7 0.74 -22.40 -14.16
C ALA A 7 1.17 -20.95 -14.31
N VAL A 8 1.04 -20.42 -15.53
CA VAL A 8 1.23 -19.00 -15.83
C VAL A 8 -0.13 -18.44 -16.21
N MET A 9 -0.49 -17.30 -15.64
CA MET A 9 -1.70 -16.58 -16.01
C MET A 9 -1.41 -15.78 -17.27
N VAL A 10 -2.19 -16.01 -18.33
CA VAL A 10 -2.11 -15.25 -19.58
C VAL A 10 -3.50 -14.71 -19.88
N ILE A 11 -3.56 -13.43 -20.24
CA ILE A 11 -4.79 -12.81 -20.72
C ILE A 11 -4.90 -13.14 -22.20
N ASN A 12 -6.02 -13.73 -22.64
CA ASN A 12 -6.29 -13.93 -24.06
C ASN A 12 -6.80 -12.60 -24.66
N PRO A 13 -6.04 -11.93 -25.55
CA PRO A 13 -6.46 -10.66 -26.13
C PRO A 13 -7.77 -10.75 -26.93
N GLU A 14 -8.11 -11.93 -27.47
CA GLU A 14 -9.37 -12.14 -28.21
C GLU A 14 -10.63 -12.09 -27.32
N HIS A 15 -10.46 -12.21 -25.99
CA HIS A 15 -11.55 -12.18 -25.02
C HIS A 15 -11.63 -10.88 -24.22
N VAL A 16 -10.83 -9.88 -24.60
CA VAL A 16 -10.91 -8.52 -24.04
C VAL A 16 -11.70 -7.66 -25.01
N THR A 17 -12.66 -6.88 -24.51
CA THR A 17 -13.46 -5.99 -25.36
C THR A 17 -12.55 -4.94 -26.01
N SER A 18 -12.71 -4.74 -27.31
CA SER A 18 -11.83 -3.90 -28.15
C SER A 18 -12.06 -2.40 -27.99
N ASP A 19 -13.13 -2.01 -27.31
CA ASP A 19 -13.53 -0.64 -27.03
C ASP A 19 -12.66 0.01 -25.95
N GLY A 20 -11.92 -0.78 -25.15
CA GLY A 20 -10.95 -0.27 -24.18
C GLY A 20 -11.56 0.49 -22.99
N VAL A 21 -12.89 0.61 -22.94
CA VAL A 21 -13.62 1.37 -21.90
C VAL A 21 -13.80 0.55 -20.61
N ASP A 22 -13.92 -0.78 -20.70
CA ASP A 22 -14.24 -1.67 -19.56
C ASP A 22 -13.33 -2.91 -19.44
N CYS A 23 -12.04 -2.78 -19.76
CA CYS A 23 -11.09 -3.89 -19.55
C CYS A 23 -10.71 -4.02 -18.07
N THR A 24 -11.14 -5.10 -17.41
CA THR A 24 -10.81 -5.40 -16.00
C THR A 24 -9.33 -5.70 -15.75
N TYR A 25 -8.57 -6.00 -16.82
CA TYR A 25 -7.14 -6.26 -16.76
C TYR A 25 -6.29 -5.06 -17.20
N PHE A 26 -6.91 -3.93 -17.56
CA PHE A 26 -6.19 -2.73 -17.94
C PHE A 26 -5.49 -2.14 -16.72
N ILE A 27 -4.18 -1.92 -16.86
CA ILE A 27 -3.36 -1.22 -15.88
C ILE A 27 -3.03 0.14 -16.51
N ASP A 28 -3.41 1.22 -15.85
CA ASP A 28 -3.12 2.58 -16.34
C ASP A 28 -1.59 2.78 -16.44
N GLU A 29 -1.13 3.40 -17.52
CA GLU A 29 0.28 3.72 -17.76
C GLU A 29 0.74 4.95 -16.94
N LYS A 30 -0.04 5.32 -15.93
CA LYS A 30 0.29 6.43 -15.04
C LYS A 30 0.88 5.88 -13.74
N PRO A 31 2.14 6.21 -13.43
CA PRO A 31 2.69 5.87 -12.13
C PRO A 31 1.90 6.61 -11.04
N VAL A 32 1.71 5.94 -9.91
CA VAL A 32 1.11 6.54 -8.71
C VAL A 32 2.16 6.69 -7.62
N LEU A 33 1.90 7.55 -6.64
CA LEU A 33 2.85 7.86 -5.60
C LEU A 33 2.76 6.84 -4.45
N PHE A 34 3.78 6.00 -4.34
CA PHE A 34 3.96 5.08 -3.22
C PHE A 34 4.83 5.75 -2.15
N ALA A 35 4.54 5.45 -0.88
CA ALA A 35 5.41 5.84 0.21
C ALA A 35 6.41 4.71 0.52
N ARG A 36 7.60 5.08 0.96
CA ARG A 36 8.65 4.15 1.40
C ARG A 36 9.20 4.58 2.74
N GLY A 37 9.09 3.68 3.72
CA GLY A 37 9.52 3.97 5.09
C GLY A 37 8.46 4.70 5.90
N MET A 38 8.36 4.31 7.16
CA MET A 38 7.45 4.91 8.13
C MET A 38 8.10 4.94 9.52
N LYS A 39 9.44 5.01 9.58
CA LYS A 39 10.17 4.95 10.84
C LYS A 39 9.90 6.18 11.68
N HIS A 40 9.83 7.35 11.04
CA HIS A 40 9.63 8.65 11.69
C HIS A 40 8.17 9.13 11.65
N LEU A 41 7.26 8.27 11.17
CA LEU A 41 5.85 8.59 10.92
C LEU A 41 5.11 9.09 12.19
N LEU A 42 5.50 8.57 13.36
CA LEU A 42 4.84 8.83 14.64
C LEU A 42 5.60 9.79 15.55
N ASP A 43 6.73 10.35 15.11
CA ASP A 43 7.63 11.13 15.98
C ASP A 43 6.99 12.41 16.52
N ARG A 44 6.04 13.00 15.76
CA ARG A 44 5.29 14.21 16.15
C ARG A 44 3.94 13.92 16.80
N VAL A 45 3.60 12.65 17.00
CA VAL A 45 2.32 12.24 17.60
C VAL A 45 2.51 12.04 19.10
N PRO A 46 1.57 12.51 19.96
CA PRO A 46 1.61 12.22 21.39
C PRO A 46 1.75 10.71 21.65
N LEU A 47 2.59 10.32 22.61
CA LEU A 47 2.97 8.92 22.83
C LEU A 47 1.77 7.97 23.03
N ALA A 48 0.72 8.45 23.72
CA ALA A 48 -0.51 7.70 23.92
C ALA A 48 -1.19 7.37 22.59
N ASP A 49 -1.36 8.36 21.71
CA ASP A 49 -1.96 8.18 20.39
C ASP A 49 -1.06 7.38 19.45
N ALA A 50 0.25 7.64 19.48
CA ALA A 50 1.23 6.89 18.70
C ALA A 50 1.17 5.38 18.99
N THR A 51 1.02 5.02 20.27
CA THR A 51 0.86 3.61 20.69
C THR A 51 -0.40 2.98 20.12
N VAL A 52 -1.50 3.72 20.10
CA VAL A 52 -2.79 3.22 19.58
C VAL A 52 -2.76 3.12 18.06
N ILE A 53 -2.28 4.15 17.35
CA ILE A 53 -2.15 4.14 15.90
C ILE A 53 -1.25 2.99 15.46
N LYS A 54 -0.10 2.79 16.14
CA LYS A 54 0.80 1.65 15.87
C LYS A 54 0.09 0.30 16.00
N ARG A 55 -0.70 0.11 17.06
CA ARG A 55 -1.50 -1.13 17.23
C ARG A 55 -2.51 -1.31 16.11
N GLN A 56 -3.19 -0.25 15.68
CA GLN A 56 -4.16 -0.28 14.58
C GLN A 56 -3.48 -0.57 13.22
N MET A 57 -2.29 -0.03 12.98
CA MET A 57 -1.50 -0.36 11.79
C MET A 57 -1.05 -1.82 11.81
N ILE A 58 -0.54 -2.33 12.93
CA ILE A 58 -0.15 -3.74 13.06
C ILE A 58 -1.36 -4.67 12.88
N ALA A 59 -2.53 -4.31 13.39
CA ALA A 59 -3.75 -5.09 13.21
C ALA A 59 -4.21 -5.12 11.74
N TYR A 60 -4.07 -4.02 11.01
CA TYR A 60 -4.46 -3.91 9.60
C TYR A 60 -3.48 -4.61 8.65
N PHE A 61 -2.18 -4.35 8.80
CA PHE A 61 -1.14 -4.91 7.92
C PHE A 61 -0.69 -6.31 8.33
N GLY A 62 -0.81 -6.66 9.61
CA GLY A 62 -0.04 -7.73 10.23
C GLY A 62 1.38 -7.29 10.61
N LYS A 63 1.93 -7.94 11.65
CA LYS A 63 3.23 -7.57 12.26
C LYS A 63 4.38 -7.59 11.24
N THR A 64 4.46 -8.62 10.41
CA THR A 64 5.54 -8.78 9.42
C THR A 64 5.54 -7.66 8.39
N ILE A 65 4.39 -7.38 7.78
CA ILE A 65 4.26 -6.34 6.75
C ILE A 65 4.55 -4.96 7.35
N TYR A 66 4.04 -4.70 8.56
CA TYR A 66 4.35 -3.47 9.29
C TYR A 66 5.86 -3.24 9.39
N TYR A 67 6.62 -4.21 9.92
CA TYR A 67 8.06 -4.02 10.08
C TYR A 67 8.83 -3.95 8.74
N ARG A 68 8.37 -4.65 7.70
CA ARG A 68 8.92 -4.49 6.33
C ARG A 68 8.74 -3.07 5.80
N CYS A 69 7.58 -2.45 6.06
CA CYS A 69 7.34 -1.06 5.68
C CYS A 69 8.23 -0.10 6.50
N CYS A 70 8.41 -0.33 7.81
CA CYS A 70 9.35 0.45 8.64
C CYS A 70 10.79 0.36 8.13
N ASN A 71 11.22 -0.83 7.69
CA ASN A 71 12.57 -1.09 7.21
C ASN A 71 12.79 -0.71 5.74
N LYS A 72 11.80 -0.08 5.08
CA LYS A 72 11.86 0.29 3.65
C LYS A 72 12.02 -0.91 2.70
N GLU A 73 11.67 -2.12 3.16
CA GLU A 73 11.69 -3.38 2.40
C GLU A 73 10.42 -3.56 1.55
N ARG A 74 9.33 -2.85 1.90
CA ARG A 74 8.06 -2.88 1.18
C ARG A 74 7.52 -1.46 1.01
N LEU A 75 7.03 -1.17 -0.20
CA LEU A 75 6.31 0.07 -0.49
C LEU A 75 4.91 0.06 0.14
N ILE A 76 4.41 1.25 0.46
CA ILE A 76 3.08 1.47 1.03
C ILE A 76 2.18 1.97 -0.09
N LYS A 77 1.18 1.16 -0.47
CA LYS A 77 0.25 1.48 -1.57
C LYS A 77 -0.56 2.75 -1.25
N PRO A 78 -1.05 3.51 -2.25
CA PRO A 78 -1.89 4.69 -2.00
C PRO A 78 -3.08 4.42 -1.05
N LYS A 79 -3.81 3.31 -1.25
CA LYS A 79 -4.91 2.89 -0.36
C LYS A 79 -4.47 2.67 1.10
N GLU A 80 -3.25 2.17 1.30
CA GLU A 80 -2.67 1.96 2.62
C GLU A 80 -2.24 3.29 3.26
N GLN A 81 -1.73 4.24 2.46
CA GLN A 81 -1.42 5.60 2.90
C GLN A 81 -2.69 6.33 3.36
N GLU A 82 -3.79 6.21 2.59
CA GLU A 82 -5.10 6.76 2.96
C GLU A 82 -5.62 6.17 4.27
N TYR A 83 -5.49 4.85 4.45
CA TYR A 83 -5.85 4.20 5.71
C TYR A 83 -5.06 4.79 6.90
N ILE A 84 -3.74 4.91 6.75
CA ILE A 84 -2.86 5.50 7.78
C ILE A 84 -3.29 6.95 8.07
N GLN A 85 -3.54 7.77 7.04
CA GLN A 85 -4.04 9.13 7.21
C GLN A 85 -5.38 9.16 7.96
N GLY A 86 -6.27 8.20 7.71
CA GLY A 86 -7.52 8.04 8.43
C GLY A 86 -7.33 7.78 9.94
N LEU A 87 -6.27 7.06 10.33
CA LEU A 87 -5.94 6.83 11.75
C LEU A 87 -5.53 8.13 12.45
N PHE A 88 -4.72 8.95 11.78
CA PHE A 88 -4.26 10.25 12.31
C PHE A 88 -5.44 11.21 12.49
N ARG A 89 -6.31 11.31 11.47
CA ARG A 89 -7.52 12.17 11.52
C ARG A 89 -8.45 11.79 12.68
N ARG A 90 -8.66 10.50 12.95
CA ARG A 90 -9.49 10.02 14.07
C ARG A 90 -8.94 10.41 15.45
N ARG A 91 -7.65 10.73 15.54
CA ARG A 91 -6.99 11.19 16.78
C ARG A 91 -6.88 12.72 16.86
N GLY A 92 -7.48 13.45 15.92
CA GLY A 92 -7.41 14.90 15.88
C GLY A 92 -6.10 15.45 15.35
N VAL A 93 -5.23 14.61 14.78
CA VAL A 93 -4.01 15.07 14.09
C VAL A 93 -4.43 15.51 12.69
N THR A 94 -4.50 16.82 12.48
CA THR A 94 -4.87 17.44 11.20
C THR A 94 -3.71 17.47 10.20
N GLU A 95 -2.48 17.38 10.70
CA GLU A 95 -1.30 17.28 9.84
C GLU A 95 -1.30 15.95 9.07
N THR A 96 -0.95 16.03 7.78
CA THR A 96 -0.79 14.85 6.96
C THR A 96 0.41 14.03 7.46
N PRO A 97 0.26 12.71 7.67
CA PRO A 97 1.39 11.88 8.07
C PRO A 97 2.50 11.96 7.03
N GLN A 98 3.70 12.31 7.47
CA GLN A 98 4.88 12.39 6.61
C GLN A 98 5.63 11.06 6.62
N PHE A 99 5.67 10.40 5.46
CA PHE A 99 6.51 9.21 5.25
C PHE A 99 7.97 9.59 5.00
N ASP A 100 8.87 8.62 5.11
CA ASP A 100 10.31 8.88 5.00
C ASP A 100 10.69 9.27 3.54
N GLU A 101 10.11 8.60 2.55
CA GLU A 101 10.35 8.79 1.12
C GLU A 101 9.07 8.56 0.31
N TYR A 102 9.02 9.12 -0.91
CA TYR A 102 7.98 8.85 -1.90
C TYR A 102 8.61 8.42 -3.23
N ILE A 103 7.98 7.47 -3.91
CA ILE A 103 8.45 6.88 -5.16
C ILE A 103 7.27 6.74 -6.11
N GLU A 104 7.45 7.17 -7.36
CA GLU A 104 6.51 6.92 -8.44
C GLU A 104 6.63 5.46 -8.92
N TYR A 105 5.53 4.72 -8.88
CA TYR A 105 5.51 3.31 -9.26
C TYR A 105 4.16 2.90 -9.87
N TYR A 106 4.15 1.87 -10.71
CA TYR A 106 2.93 1.33 -11.31
C TYR A 106 2.25 0.37 -10.32
N ASP A 107 0.95 0.54 -10.07
CA ASP A 107 0.18 -0.42 -9.26
C ASP A 107 -0.19 -1.63 -10.12
N LEU A 108 0.72 -2.61 -10.19
CA LEU A 108 0.59 -3.81 -11.02
C LEU A 108 -0.41 -4.85 -10.48
N GLY A 109 -1.23 -4.51 -9.48
CA GLY A 109 -2.19 -5.40 -8.83
C GLY A 109 -1.57 -6.32 -7.80
#